data_AF-A0A2E9YG82-F1
#
_entry.id   AF-A0A2E9YG82-F1
#
_cell.length_a   1.000
_cell.length_b   1.000
_cell.length_c   1.000
_cell.angle_alpha   90.00
_cell.angle_beta   90.00
_cell.angle_gamma   90.00
#
_symmetry.space_group_name_H-M   'P 1'
#
loop_
_entity.id
_entity.type
_entity.pdbx_description
1 polymer ?
#
loop_
_entity_poly.entity_id
_entity_poly.type
_entity_poly.pdbx_seq_one_letter_code
_entity_poly.pdbx_strand_id
1 'polypeptide(L)'
;MNECGEGAPLEAKHQVLGPPTRDMAEVLFLGTGNAFSPPGRMHALALIDGAVLIDSPPTVLPQLRRAGVSPSDIQHLLITHWHADHTFGFPFLLLDREWLAPDRDARKTLSVHTRPGGRERLSKLCEVGFPGSLEDALRERTVWNEDESGILKGTGWSYDRFPVSHTPETDPHGYKLIHGSGLTILHCGDSGPCQEIEERARESDVVILEMGVPDFVDSPHHHNPSQVISFSARHPHAMVLVTHNFSRSLDSDSGFEVPELPDEIHQLNDGDSLEIKVDGDLRLIKYR
;
A
#
# COMPACT_ATOMS: atom_id res chain seq x y z
N MET A 1 25.01 -28.39 -39.94
CA MET A 1 23.78 -28.37 -39.10
C MET A 1 24.16 -29.06 -37.79
N ASN A 2 24.33 -28.42 -36.64
CA ASN A 2 24.01 -27.07 -36.19
C ASN A 2 25.14 -26.59 -35.26
N GLU A 3 25.48 -25.30 -35.38
CA GLU A 3 26.32 -24.58 -34.41
C GLU A 3 25.44 -24.22 -33.20
N CYS A 4 25.90 -24.58 -31.99
CA CYS A 4 25.35 -24.05 -30.74
C CYS A 4 25.96 -22.67 -30.51
N GLY A 5 25.13 -21.62 -30.66
CA GLY A 5 25.51 -20.26 -30.29
C GLY A 5 25.61 -20.11 -28.78
N GLU A 6 26.76 -19.65 -28.31
CA GLU A 6 26.96 -19.13 -26.96
C GLU A 6 26.17 -17.83 -26.82
N GLY A 7 25.08 -17.86 -26.05
CA GLY A 7 24.35 -16.66 -25.65
C GLY A 7 25.10 -15.94 -24.53
N ALA A 8 25.50 -14.69 -24.77
CA ALA A 8 26.04 -13.82 -23.74
C ALA A 8 25.03 -13.60 -22.61
N PRO A 9 25.47 -13.43 -21.34
CA PRO A 9 24.57 -13.14 -20.24
C PRO A 9 23.93 -11.76 -20.43
N LEU A 10 22.62 -11.66 -20.28
CA LEU A 10 21.93 -10.39 -20.11
C LEU A 10 22.40 -9.76 -18.79
N GLU A 11 23.29 -8.77 -18.88
CA GLU A 11 23.58 -7.88 -17.77
C GLU A 11 22.32 -7.09 -17.42
N ALA A 12 21.64 -7.49 -16.35
CA ALA A 12 20.63 -6.67 -15.70
C ALA A 12 21.33 -5.39 -15.22
N LYS A 13 21.03 -4.26 -15.88
CA LYS A 13 21.44 -2.93 -15.42
C LYS A 13 20.77 -2.66 -14.08
N HIS A 14 21.46 -3.02 -13.00
CA HIS A 14 21.15 -2.51 -11.67
C HIS A 14 21.36 -1.00 -11.71
N GLN A 15 20.27 -0.23 -11.81
CA GLN A 15 20.28 1.13 -11.31
C GLN A 15 20.36 1.03 -9.79
N VAL A 16 21.58 1.11 -9.29
CA VAL A 16 21.83 1.43 -7.89
C VAL A 16 21.17 2.79 -7.65
N LEU A 17 20.07 2.81 -6.89
CA LEU A 17 19.51 4.04 -6.36
C LEU A 17 20.67 4.79 -5.69
N GLY A 18 20.92 6.03 -6.14
CA GLY A 18 21.97 6.87 -5.58
C GLY A 18 21.74 7.11 -4.08
N PRO A 19 22.73 7.65 -3.35
CA PRO A 19 22.55 7.97 -1.94
C PRO A 19 21.33 8.90 -1.79
N PRO A 20 20.48 8.69 -0.77
CA PRO A 20 19.23 9.42 -0.65
C PRO A 20 19.53 10.92 -0.63
N THR A 21 18.92 11.65 -1.56
CA THR A 21 18.59 13.06 -1.33
C THR A 21 17.86 13.11 0.00
N ARG A 22 18.21 14.05 0.87
CA ARG A 22 17.69 14.11 2.25
C ARG A 22 16.23 14.56 2.24
N ASP A 23 15.36 13.75 1.69
CA ASP A 23 13.92 13.84 1.88
C ASP A 23 13.62 13.37 3.30
N MET A 24 12.65 14.03 3.93
CA MET A 24 12.24 13.77 5.31
C MET A 24 11.53 12.42 5.40
N ALA A 25 10.71 12.10 4.41
CA ALA A 25 10.02 10.81 4.27
C ALA A 25 9.58 10.57 2.80
N GLU A 26 9.28 9.33 2.46
CA GLU A 26 8.77 8.91 1.16
C GLU A 26 7.59 7.96 1.30
N VAL A 27 6.56 8.11 0.45
CA VAL A 27 5.51 7.11 0.23
C VAL A 27 5.57 6.61 -1.20
N LEU A 28 5.89 5.34 -1.40
CA LEU A 28 5.92 4.67 -2.70
C LEU A 28 4.65 3.84 -2.91
N PHE A 29 3.93 4.10 -3.99
CA PHE A 29 2.70 3.39 -4.36
C PHE A 29 3.03 2.21 -5.27
N LEU A 30 3.29 1.05 -4.67
CA LEU A 30 3.72 -0.16 -5.41
C LEU A 30 2.60 -0.78 -6.26
N GLY A 31 1.35 -0.41 -5.98
CA GLY A 31 0.16 -0.81 -6.72
C GLY A 31 -0.99 0.14 -6.46
N THR A 32 -1.87 0.28 -7.45
CA THR A 32 -2.93 1.28 -7.45
C THR A 32 -4.27 0.79 -8.01
N GLY A 33 -4.41 -0.50 -8.26
CA GLY A 33 -5.63 -1.13 -8.77
C GLY A 33 -6.52 -1.69 -7.66
N ASN A 34 -7.82 -1.77 -7.91
CA ASN A 34 -8.77 -2.43 -7.02
C ASN A 34 -8.67 -3.98 -7.08
N ALA A 35 -9.62 -4.67 -6.45
CA ALA A 35 -9.73 -6.12 -6.39
C ALA A 35 -9.61 -6.87 -7.74
N PHE A 36 -9.86 -6.19 -8.86
CA PHE A 36 -9.81 -6.79 -10.19
C PHE A 36 -8.46 -6.62 -10.88
N SER A 37 -7.49 -5.92 -10.28
CA SER A 37 -6.21 -5.56 -10.89
C SER A 37 -6.37 -5.10 -12.35
N PRO A 38 -7.02 -3.94 -12.60
CA PRO A 38 -7.30 -3.48 -13.95
C PRO A 38 -6.03 -3.43 -14.82
N PRO A 39 -6.14 -3.52 -16.15
CA PRO A 39 -4.97 -3.57 -17.02
C PRO A 39 -3.92 -2.47 -16.74
N GLY A 40 -2.70 -2.91 -16.43
CA GLY A 40 -1.57 -2.06 -16.08
C GLY A 40 -1.54 -1.55 -14.63
N ARG A 41 -2.44 -2.04 -13.76
CA ARG A 41 -2.44 -1.78 -12.32
C ARG A 41 -2.48 -3.10 -11.54
N MET A 42 -1.53 -3.28 -10.63
CA MET A 42 -1.57 -4.33 -9.61
C MET A 42 -2.37 -3.86 -8.40
N HIS A 43 -2.81 -4.78 -7.55
CA HIS A 43 -3.60 -4.46 -6.35
C HIS A 43 -2.95 -3.39 -5.49
N ALA A 44 -3.78 -2.53 -4.90
CA ALA A 44 -3.33 -1.40 -4.11
C ALA A 44 -2.46 -1.83 -2.92
N LEU A 45 -1.31 -1.18 -2.78
CA LEU A 45 -0.49 -1.17 -1.56
C LEU A 45 0.47 0.01 -1.60
N ALA A 46 0.86 0.49 -0.42
CA ALA A 46 1.82 1.58 -0.27
C ALA A 46 2.97 1.19 0.66
N LEU A 47 4.15 1.73 0.39
CA LEU A 47 5.36 1.52 1.17
C LEU A 47 5.91 2.86 1.65
N ILE A 48 6.02 3.03 2.95
CA ILE A 48 6.55 4.25 3.56
C ILE A 48 7.97 3.99 4.04
N ASP A 49 8.89 4.87 3.64
CA ASP A 49 10.31 4.86 4.00
C ASP A 49 11.00 3.50 3.83
N GLY A 50 10.56 2.70 2.86
CA GLY A 50 11.09 1.34 2.63
C GLY A 50 10.82 0.32 3.75
N ALA A 51 10.08 0.68 4.80
CA ALA A 51 9.98 -0.10 6.03
C ALA A 51 8.54 -0.38 6.51
N VAL A 52 7.57 0.47 6.16
CA VAL A 52 6.16 0.32 6.58
C VAL A 52 5.31 0.02 5.37
N LEU A 53 4.81 -1.20 5.27
CA LEU A 53 3.93 -1.65 4.21
C LEU A 53 2.47 -1.49 4.67
N ILE A 54 1.63 -0.88 3.84
CA ILE A 54 0.18 -0.84 4.02
C ILE A 54 -0.43 -1.87 3.06
N ASP A 55 -1.08 -2.86 3.63
CA ASP A 55 -1.64 -4.05 3.00
C ASP A 55 -0.61 -5.00 2.35
N SER A 56 -1.02 -6.24 2.12
CA SER A 56 -0.23 -7.33 1.54
C SER A 56 -1.06 -8.11 0.51
N PRO A 57 -1.32 -7.52 -0.67
CA PRO A 57 -2.09 -8.14 -1.76
C PRO A 57 -1.47 -9.41 -2.32
N PRO A 58 -2.20 -10.24 -3.08
CA PRO A 58 -1.65 -11.38 -3.83
C PRO A 58 -0.43 -11.02 -4.71
N THR A 59 -0.37 -9.77 -5.17
CA THR A 59 0.68 -9.23 -6.04
C THR A 59 1.88 -8.64 -5.29
N VAL A 60 1.94 -8.72 -3.94
CA VAL A 60 2.95 -8.05 -3.12
C VAL A 60 4.40 -8.36 -3.52
N LEU A 61 4.73 -9.61 -3.85
CA LEU A 61 6.09 -9.99 -4.21
C LEU A 61 6.58 -9.38 -5.54
N PRO A 62 5.87 -9.51 -6.67
CA PRO A 62 6.30 -8.84 -7.91
C PRO A 62 6.32 -7.32 -7.75
N GLN A 63 5.44 -6.74 -6.95
CA GLN A 63 5.40 -5.32 -6.63
C GLN A 63 6.68 -4.86 -5.92
N LEU A 64 7.06 -5.51 -4.82
CA LEU A 64 8.31 -5.24 -4.10
C LEU A 64 9.55 -5.44 -4.99
N ARG A 65 9.57 -6.52 -5.78
CA ARG A 65 10.71 -6.83 -6.69
C ARG A 65 10.88 -5.79 -7.79
N ARG A 66 9.78 -5.27 -8.36
CA ARG A 66 9.84 -4.17 -9.36
C ARG A 66 10.44 -2.89 -8.77
N ALA A 67 10.20 -2.63 -7.49
CA ALA A 67 10.78 -1.51 -6.77
C ALA A 67 12.19 -1.78 -6.23
N GLY A 68 12.73 -2.99 -6.41
CA GLY A 68 14.03 -3.38 -5.84
C GLY A 68 14.04 -3.46 -4.31
N VAL A 69 12.87 -3.61 -3.68
CA VAL A 69 12.72 -3.68 -2.21
C VAL A 69 12.76 -5.14 -1.78
N SER A 70 13.60 -5.47 -0.80
CA SER A 70 13.60 -6.80 -0.21
C SER A 70 12.40 -6.96 0.72
N PRO A 71 11.64 -8.07 0.63
CA PRO A 71 10.63 -8.40 1.63
C PRO A 71 11.15 -8.38 3.06
N SER A 72 12.45 -8.65 3.29
CA SER A 72 13.09 -8.60 4.61
C SER A 72 13.32 -7.18 5.16
N ASP A 73 13.27 -6.16 4.31
CA ASP A 73 13.44 -4.75 4.75
C ASP A 73 12.19 -4.20 5.42
N ILE A 74 11.03 -4.81 5.15
CA ILE A 74 9.76 -4.45 5.78
C ILE A 74 9.82 -4.75 7.29
N GLN A 75 9.52 -3.74 8.10
CA GLN A 75 9.52 -3.81 9.56
C GLN A 75 8.10 -3.79 10.12
N HIS A 76 7.20 -3.06 9.46
CA HIS A 76 5.81 -2.92 9.85
C HIS A 76 4.90 -3.29 8.67
N LEU A 77 3.86 -4.07 8.93
CA LEU A 77 2.75 -4.34 8.02
C LEU A 77 1.46 -3.86 8.66
N LEU A 78 0.80 -2.88 8.06
CA LEU A 78 -0.48 -2.33 8.49
C LEU A 78 -1.56 -2.93 7.60
N ILE A 79 -2.54 -3.62 8.18
CA ILE A 79 -3.68 -4.19 7.44
C ILE A 79 -4.87 -3.24 7.56
N THR A 80 -5.50 -2.89 6.44
CA THR A 80 -6.70 -2.04 6.41
C THR A 80 -7.99 -2.82 6.63
N HIS A 81 -8.14 -4.01 6.03
CA HIS A 81 -9.35 -4.84 6.16
C HIS A 81 -9.16 -6.26 5.61
N TRP A 82 -10.19 -7.12 5.77
CA TRP A 82 -10.12 -8.56 5.46
C TRP A 82 -10.48 -8.98 4.03
N HIS A 83 -10.38 -8.07 3.05
CA HIS A 83 -10.50 -8.49 1.65
C HIS A 83 -9.22 -9.14 1.11
N ALA A 84 -9.40 -10.01 0.11
CA ALA A 84 -8.35 -10.85 -0.42
C ALA A 84 -7.26 -10.04 -1.13
N ASP A 85 -7.65 -9.04 -1.90
CA ASP A 85 -6.75 -8.08 -2.55
C ASP A 85 -5.95 -7.22 -1.58
N HIS A 86 -6.22 -7.27 -0.27
CA HIS A 86 -5.41 -6.56 0.74
C HIS A 86 -4.59 -7.52 1.62
N THR A 87 -4.91 -8.82 1.65
CA THR A 87 -4.34 -9.74 2.66
C THR A 87 -3.76 -11.03 2.10
N PHE A 88 -4.16 -11.47 0.89
CA PHE A 88 -3.83 -12.83 0.42
C PHE A 88 -2.38 -13.01 -0.04
N GLY A 89 -1.60 -11.93 -0.11
CA GLY A 89 -0.15 -12.00 -0.29
C GLY A 89 0.61 -12.32 0.99
N PHE A 90 0.00 -12.19 2.16
CA PHE A 90 0.70 -12.32 3.45
C PHE A 90 1.47 -13.65 3.60
N PRO A 91 0.91 -14.83 3.22
CA PRO A 91 1.66 -16.07 3.29
C PRO A 91 2.90 -16.09 2.39
N PHE A 92 2.80 -15.50 1.19
CA PHE A 92 3.93 -15.39 0.25
C PHE A 92 5.00 -14.42 0.77
N LEU A 93 4.59 -13.29 1.34
CA LEU A 93 5.49 -12.35 2.00
C LEU A 93 6.27 -13.03 3.13
N LEU A 94 5.56 -13.78 3.99
CA LEU A 94 6.20 -14.47 5.12
C LEU A 94 7.10 -15.62 4.65
N LEU A 95 6.71 -16.34 3.60
CA LEU A 95 7.52 -17.42 3.02
C LEU A 95 8.83 -16.87 2.42
N ASP A 96 8.77 -15.77 1.67
CA ASP A 96 9.95 -15.13 1.09
C ASP A 96 10.90 -14.66 2.21
N ARG A 97 10.36 -13.95 3.23
CA ARG A 97 11.12 -13.54 4.42
C ARG A 97 11.75 -14.70 5.18
N GLU A 98 11.08 -15.85 5.24
CA GLU A 98 11.57 -17.02 5.96
C GLU A 98 12.72 -17.71 5.22
N TRP A 99 12.57 -17.92 3.91
CA TRP A 99 13.43 -18.85 3.17
C TRP A 99 14.44 -18.16 2.24
N LEU A 100 14.18 -16.92 1.84
CA LEU A 100 14.98 -16.19 0.86
C LEU A 100 15.70 -14.97 1.46
N ALA A 101 15.56 -14.72 2.76
CA ALA A 101 16.33 -13.69 3.45
C ALA A 101 17.85 -13.92 3.23
N PRO A 102 18.62 -12.89 2.85
CA PRO A 102 20.06 -13.02 2.55
C PRO A 102 20.89 -13.55 3.73
N ASP A 103 20.43 -13.30 4.96
CA ASP A 103 21.09 -13.76 6.18
C ASP A 103 20.03 -14.28 7.18
N ARG A 104 20.29 -15.48 7.73
CA ARG A 104 19.42 -16.12 8.72
C ARG A 104 19.44 -15.39 10.06
N ASP A 105 20.54 -14.73 10.40
CA ASP A 105 20.68 -13.92 11.62
C ASP A 105 20.09 -12.51 11.44
N ALA A 106 19.84 -12.08 10.20
CA ALA A 106 19.18 -10.81 9.85
C ALA A 106 17.67 -10.93 9.64
N ARG A 107 17.04 -12.06 10.01
CA ARG A 107 15.58 -12.24 9.97
C ARG A 107 14.91 -11.30 10.98
N LYS A 108 14.77 -10.02 10.59
CA LYS A 108 14.09 -9.00 11.39
C LYS A 108 12.66 -9.44 11.66
N THR A 109 12.21 -9.24 12.88
CA THR A 109 10.82 -9.43 13.27
C THR A 109 9.92 -8.52 12.43
N LEU A 110 8.82 -9.06 11.91
CA LEU A 110 7.77 -8.28 11.27
C LEU A 110 6.75 -7.87 12.33
N SER A 111 6.52 -6.57 12.51
CA SER A 111 5.40 -6.08 13.33
C SER A 111 4.14 -6.00 12.46
N VAL A 112 3.14 -6.84 12.74
CA VAL A 112 1.87 -6.84 12.01
C VAL A 112 0.82 -6.10 12.85
N HIS A 113 0.35 -5.00 12.29
CA HIS A 113 -0.66 -4.12 12.86
C HIS A 113 -2.00 -4.48 12.23
N THR A 114 -2.89 -5.04 13.05
CA THR A 114 -4.24 -5.47 12.65
C THR A 114 -5.24 -5.16 13.76
N ARG A 115 -6.54 -5.13 13.49
CA ARG A 115 -7.55 -5.20 14.56
C ARG A 115 -7.69 -6.60 15.18
N PRO A 116 -8.34 -6.71 16.36
CA PRO A 116 -8.55 -7.98 17.05
C PRO A 116 -9.06 -9.12 16.17
N GLY A 117 -8.44 -10.29 16.32
CA GLY A 117 -8.76 -11.49 15.52
C GLY A 117 -8.04 -11.54 14.18
N GLY A 118 -7.24 -10.54 13.82
CA GLY A 118 -6.42 -10.58 12.61
C GLY A 118 -5.27 -11.58 12.68
N ARG A 119 -4.68 -11.78 13.87
CA ARG A 119 -3.68 -12.81 14.09
C ARG A 119 -4.20 -14.20 13.70
N GLU A 120 -5.41 -14.54 14.10
CA GLU A 120 -6.03 -15.83 13.80
C GLU A 120 -6.27 -15.99 12.29
N ARG A 121 -6.86 -14.98 11.64
CA ARG A 121 -7.15 -14.99 10.20
C ARG A 121 -5.89 -15.17 9.36
N LEU A 122 -4.85 -14.36 9.62
CA LEU A 122 -3.59 -14.43 8.88
C LEU A 122 -2.82 -15.72 9.17
N SER A 123 -2.84 -16.20 10.42
CA SER A 123 -2.26 -17.51 10.75
C SER A 123 -2.97 -18.64 10.02
N LYS A 124 -4.30 -18.60 9.93
CA LYS A 124 -5.08 -19.62 9.22
C LYS A 124 -4.81 -19.59 7.71
N LEU A 125 -4.68 -18.39 7.14
CA LEU A 125 -4.31 -18.21 5.75
C LEU A 125 -2.93 -18.82 5.44
N CYS A 126 -1.94 -18.60 6.33
CA CYS A 126 -0.64 -19.26 6.23
C CYS A 126 -0.73 -20.78 6.36
N GLU A 127 -1.53 -21.31 7.29
CA GLU A 127 -1.75 -22.75 7.47
C GLU A 127 -2.35 -23.39 6.20
N VAL A 128 -3.30 -22.72 5.55
CA VAL A 128 -3.93 -23.21 4.31
C VAL A 128 -2.95 -23.10 3.13
N GLY A 129 -2.24 -21.98 3.01
CA GLY A 129 -1.35 -21.71 1.87
C GLY A 129 -0.05 -22.50 1.89
N PHE A 130 0.56 -22.67 3.07
CA PHE A 130 1.85 -23.34 3.25
C PHE A 130 1.88 -24.18 4.55
N PRO A 131 1.11 -25.29 4.63
CA PRO A 131 1.07 -26.13 5.82
C PRO A 131 2.47 -26.60 6.26
N GLY A 132 2.81 -26.44 7.54
CA GLY A 132 4.07 -26.88 8.11
C GLY A 132 5.31 -26.04 7.76
N SER A 133 5.12 -24.89 7.10
CA SER A 133 6.23 -24.07 6.58
C SER A 133 6.41 -22.70 7.25
N LEU A 134 5.41 -22.21 7.99
CA LEU A 134 5.34 -20.80 8.44
C LEU A 134 5.06 -20.64 9.95
N GLU A 135 4.87 -21.73 10.68
CA GLU A 135 4.47 -21.75 12.09
C GLU A 135 5.51 -21.05 12.98
N ASP A 136 6.79 -21.28 12.71
CA ASP A 136 7.89 -20.64 13.44
C ASP A 136 7.99 -19.16 13.11
N ALA A 137 7.73 -18.78 11.85
CA ALA A 137 7.75 -17.38 11.43
C ALA A 137 6.62 -16.58 12.10
N LEU A 138 5.43 -17.16 12.20
CA LEU A 138 4.28 -16.58 12.89
C LEU A 138 4.49 -16.48 14.41
N ARG A 139 5.17 -17.46 15.01
CA ARG A 139 5.35 -17.54 16.48
C ARG A 139 6.52 -16.71 16.99
N GLU A 140 7.64 -16.71 16.26
CA GLU A 140 8.92 -16.20 16.76
C GLU A 140 9.40 -14.96 16.02
N ARG A 141 8.94 -14.75 14.77
CA ARG A 141 9.40 -13.65 13.90
C ARG A 141 8.29 -12.68 13.51
N THR A 142 7.13 -12.79 14.15
CA THR A 142 6.02 -11.87 13.98
C THR A 142 5.57 -11.32 15.34
N VAL A 143 5.49 -10.00 15.46
CA VAL A 143 4.91 -9.30 16.61
C VAL A 143 3.56 -8.77 16.20
N TRP A 144 2.52 -9.11 16.96
CA TRP A 144 1.15 -8.72 16.67
C TRP A 144 0.79 -7.48 17.48
N ASN A 145 0.34 -6.42 16.81
CA ASN A 145 -0.18 -5.22 17.46
C ASN A 145 -1.67 -5.03 17.08
N GLU A 146 -2.52 -5.05 18.11
CA GLU A 146 -3.97 -4.89 17.98
C GLU A 146 -4.50 -3.54 18.46
N ASP A 147 -3.62 -2.60 18.81
CA ASP A 147 -3.99 -1.30 19.34
C ASP A 147 -4.55 -0.39 18.23
N GLU A 148 -5.61 0.36 18.54
CA GLU A 148 -6.19 1.35 17.62
C GLU A 148 -5.22 2.51 17.31
N SER A 149 -4.22 2.76 18.16
CA SER A 149 -3.16 3.71 17.88
C SER A 149 -1.81 3.26 18.44
N GLY A 150 -0.72 3.77 17.86
CA GLY A 150 0.62 3.38 18.30
C GLY A 150 1.75 4.05 17.54
N ILE A 151 2.97 3.77 17.98
CA ILE A 151 4.21 4.23 17.35
C ILE A 151 4.79 3.08 16.54
N LEU A 152 5.17 3.35 15.29
CA LEU A 152 5.90 2.42 14.44
C LEU A 152 7.40 2.51 14.81
N LYS A 153 7.79 1.72 15.82
CA LYS A 153 9.13 1.79 16.43
C LYS A 153 10.25 1.61 15.41
N GLY A 154 11.27 2.48 15.48
CA GLY A 154 12.38 2.47 14.52
C GLY A 154 12.12 3.30 13.27
N THR A 155 10.93 3.92 13.18
CA THR A 155 10.56 4.90 12.14
C THR A 155 10.26 6.27 12.77
N GLY A 156 9.99 7.27 11.93
CA GLY A 156 9.49 8.58 12.35
C GLY A 156 7.98 8.67 12.50
N TRP A 157 7.25 7.55 12.40
CA TRP A 157 5.79 7.53 12.24
C TRP A 157 5.04 6.95 13.44
N SER A 158 3.86 7.52 13.71
CA SER A 158 2.80 6.93 14.52
C SER A 158 1.53 6.80 13.69
N TYR A 159 0.57 6.01 14.18
CA TYR A 159 -0.71 5.80 13.52
C TYR A 159 -1.88 5.89 14.50
N ASP A 160 -3.02 6.32 13.98
CA ASP A 160 -4.35 6.17 14.58
C ASP A 160 -5.28 5.52 13.55
N ARG A 161 -5.93 4.42 13.92
CA ARG A 161 -6.97 3.76 13.11
C ARG A 161 -8.30 4.47 13.26
N PHE A 162 -9.12 4.39 12.23
CA PHE A 162 -10.49 4.90 12.27
C PHE A 162 -11.41 4.08 11.36
N PRO A 163 -12.67 3.85 11.77
CA PRO A 163 -13.60 3.08 10.97
C PRO A 163 -13.97 3.82 9.69
N VAL A 164 -14.24 3.08 8.63
CA VAL A 164 -14.67 3.63 7.34
C VAL A 164 -15.94 2.94 6.83
N SER A 165 -16.55 3.46 5.76
CA SER A 165 -17.84 2.95 5.26
C SER A 165 -17.62 1.90 4.17
N HIS A 166 -17.45 0.65 4.58
CA HIS A 166 -17.28 -0.48 3.67
C HIS A 166 -17.95 -1.74 4.26
N THR A 167 -17.84 -2.90 3.61
CA THR A 167 -18.46 -4.16 4.05
C THR A 167 -18.12 -4.48 5.51
N PRO A 168 -19.07 -4.44 6.47
CA PRO A 168 -18.74 -4.54 7.89
C PRO A 168 -18.04 -5.84 8.29
N GLU A 169 -18.31 -6.94 7.58
CA GLU A 169 -17.71 -8.25 7.79
C GLU A 169 -16.19 -8.24 7.58
N THR A 170 -15.66 -7.26 6.86
CA THR A 170 -14.22 -7.11 6.62
C THR A 170 -13.51 -6.26 7.66
N ASP A 171 -14.23 -5.74 8.67
CA ASP A 171 -13.70 -4.81 9.69
C ASP A 171 -12.87 -3.65 9.09
N PRO A 172 -13.49 -2.84 8.20
CA PRO A 172 -12.77 -1.86 7.40
C PRO A 172 -12.35 -0.64 8.22
N HIS A 173 -11.09 -0.23 8.03
CA HIS A 173 -10.55 0.95 8.67
C HIS A 173 -9.44 1.62 7.84
N GLY A 174 -9.28 2.92 8.04
CA GLY A 174 -8.16 3.70 7.56
C GLY A 174 -7.10 3.92 8.64
N TYR A 175 -6.00 4.56 8.24
CA TYR A 175 -4.90 4.98 9.10
C TYR A 175 -4.65 6.47 8.93
N LYS A 176 -4.71 7.25 10.02
CA LYS A 176 -4.10 8.58 10.10
C LYS A 176 -2.66 8.38 10.57
N LEU A 177 -1.72 8.59 9.66
CA LEU A 177 -0.28 8.47 9.89
C LEU A 177 0.28 9.84 10.21
N ILE A 178 1.05 9.92 11.29
CA ILE A 178 1.59 11.18 11.80
C ILE A 178 3.11 11.02 11.87
N HIS A 179 3.82 11.86 11.14
CA HIS A 179 5.28 11.91 11.18
C HIS A 179 5.75 12.81 12.33
N GLY A 180 6.94 12.56 12.87
CA GLY A 180 7.54 13.35 13.95
C GLY A 180 7.77 14.84 13.62
N SER A 181 7.66 15.24 12.36
CA SER A 181 7.65 16.65 11.93
C SER A 181 6.30 17.34 12.10
N GLY A 182 5.23 16.59 12.33
CA GLY A 182 3.84 17.07 12.32
C GLY A 182 3.10 16.83 11.01
N LEU A 183 3.76 16.32 9.95
CA LEU A 183 3.08 15.94 8.71
C LEU A 183 2.08 14.81 8.97
N THR A 184 0.92 14.91 8.33
CA THR A 184 -0.19 13.97 8.45
C THR A 184 -0.63 13.40 7.10
N ILE A 185 -0.71 12.07 7.02
CA ILE A 185 -1.21 11.33 5.85
C ILE A 185 -2.42 10.51 6.28
N LEU A 186 -3.54 10.71 5.60
CA LEU A 186 -4.75 9.91 5.79
C LEU A 186 -4.83 8.84 4.71
N HIS A 187 -4.59 7.58 5.06
CA HIS A 187 -4.85 6.45 4.18
C HIS A 187 -6.23 5.86 4.50
N CYS A 188 -7.19 6.02 3.60
CA CYS A 188 -8.59 5.69 3.89
C CYS A 188 -8.89 4.18 3.84
N GLY A 189 -8.04 3.37 3.18
CA GLY A 189 -8.42 2.01 2.81
C GLY A 189 -9.61 2.03 1.85
N ASP A 190 -10.33 0.92 1.76
CA ASP A 190 -11.57 0.84 0.99
C ASP A 190 -12.73 1.43 1.78
N SER A 191 -13.46 2.35 1.18
CA SER A 191 -14.59 3.06 1.76
C SER A 191 -15.40 3.77 0.70
N GLY A 192 -16.71 3.87 0.90
CA GLY A 192 -17.52 4.95 0.32
C GLY A 192 -17.38 6.24 1.14
N PRO A 193 -18.06 7.33 0.74
CA PRO A 193 -18.04 8.58 1.49
C PRO A 193 -18.55 8.39 2.92
N CYS A 194 -17.80 8.86 3.92
CA CYS A 194 -18.20 8.76 5.33
C CYS A 194 -17.69 9.93 6.17
N GLN A 195 -18.38 10.20 7.29
CA GLN A 195 -18.09 11.35 8.16
C GLN A 195 -16.68 11.29 8.77
N GLU A 196 -16.17 10.11 9.12
CA GLU A 196 -14.82 9.98 9.70
C GLU A 196 -13.72 10.45 8.73
N ILE A 197 -13.83 10.11 7.44
CA ILE A 197 -12.89 10.60 6.41
C ILE A 197 -12.99 12.13 6.31
N GLU A 198 -14.21 12.67 6.31
CA GLU A 198 -14.44 14.12 6.21
C GLU A 198 -13.86 14.91 7.38
N GLU A 199 -13.96 14.39 8.59
CA GLU A 199 -13.45 15.07 9.79
C GLU A 199 -11.93 15.01 9.84
N ARG A 200 -11.33 13.86 9.53
CA ARG A 200 -9.89 13.66 9.58
C ARG A 200 -9.15 14.36 8.45
N ALA A 201 -9.76 14.46 7.27
CA ALA A 201 -9.19 15.16 6.13
C ALA A 201 -8.94 16.65 6.39
N ARG A 202 -9.75 17.29 7.26
CA ARG A 202 -9.56 18.70 7.65
C ARG A 202 -8.23 18.98 8.34
N GLU A 203 -7.66 17.94 8.96
CA GLU A 203 -6.42 17.99 9.72
C GLU A 203 -5.32 17.14 9.07
N SER A 204 -5.47 16.82 7.78
CA SER A 204 -4.52 16.00 7.03
C SER A 204 -3.88 16.81 5.90
N ASP A 205 -2.57 16.72 5.77
CA ASP A 205 -1.82 17.37 4.68
C ASP A 205 -2.00 16.59 3.37
N VAL A 206 -2.07 15.26 3.47
CA VAL A 206 -2.25 14.34 2.34
C VAL A 206 -3.42 13.40 2.63
N VAL A 207 -4.27 13.18 1.64
CA VAL A 207 -5.34 12.18 1.70
C VAL A 207 -5.17 11.19 0.56
N ILE A 208 -4.93 9.92 0.90
CA ILE A 208 -4.91 8.79 -0.02
C ILE A 208 -6.31 8.17 -0.01
N LEU A 209 -7.08 8.47 -1.06
CA LEU A 209 -8.49 8.10 -1.21
C LEU A 209 -8.63 7.00 -2.27
N GLU A 210 -9.50 6.02 -2.02
CA GLU A 210 -9.84 5.00 -3.01
C GLU A 210 -10.73 5.57 -4.12
N MET A 211 -10.78 4.88 -5.27
CA MET A 211 -11.77 5.10 -6.32
C MET A 211 -12.10 3.77 -7.01
N GLY A 212 -12.78 2.91 -6.26
CA GLY A 212 -12.98 1.50 -6.60
C GLY A 212 -14.06 1.23 -7.66
N VAL A 213 -14.90 2.21 -8.03
CA VAL A 213 -16.01 2.03 -8.98
C VAL A 213 -16.26 3.25 -9.90
N PRO A 214 -16.83 3.06 -11.11
CA PRO A 214 -17.24 4.16 -11.98
C PRO A 214 -18.53 4.84 -11.50
N ASP A 215 -18.80 6.07 -11.98
CA ASP A 215 -19.97 6.88 -11.58
C ASP A 215 -21.33 6.21 -11.83
N PHE A 216 -21.43 5.32 -12.81
CA PHE A 216 -22.67 4.60 -13.12
C PHE A 216 -22.93 3.40 -12.19
N VAL A 217 -22.01 3.08 -11.28
CA VAL A 217 -22.18 2.05 -10.25
C VAL A 217 -22.57 2.75 -8.95
N ASP A 218 -23.77 2.43 -8.45
CA ASP A 218 -24.24 2.89 -7.15
C ASP A 218 -23.69 1.95 -6.06
N SER A 219 -22.65 2.40 -5.36
CA SER A 219 -22.03 1.69 -4.24
C SER A 219 -21.90 2.63 -3.04
N PRO A 220 -22.46 2.28 -1.87
CA PRO A 220 -22.22 3.00 -0.63
C PRO A 220 -20.85 2.67 0.00
N HIS A 221 -20.12 1.72 -0.59
CA HIS A 221 -18.92 1.10 -0.01
C HIS A 221 -17.63 1.40 -0.77
N HIS A 222 -17.70 2.13 -1.89
CA HIS A 222 -16.56 2.59 -2.66
C HIS A 222 -16.80 4.01 -3.16
N HIS A 223 -15.73 4.78 -3.34
CA HIS A 223 -15.83 6.08 -3.97
C HIS A 223 -15.88 5.94 -5.50
N ASN A 224 -16.64 6.82 -6.13
CA ASN A 224 -16.64 7.04 -7.57
C ASN A 224 -15.98 8.38 -7.95
N PRO A 225 -15.66 8.63 -9.24
CA PRO A 225 -15.04 9.87 -9.68
C PRO A 225 -15.75 11.14 -9.19
N SER A 226 -17.08 11.20 -9.30
CA SER A 226 -17.87 12.36 -8.88
C SER A 226 -17.76 12.64 -7.38
N GLN A 227 -17.70 11.59 -6.56
CA GLN A 227 -17.51 11.69 -5.11
C GLN A 227 -16.10 12.13 -4.74
N VAL A 228 -15.07 11.62 -5.45
CA VAL A 228 -13.68 12.06 -5.28
C VAL A 228 -13.54 13.56 -5.60
N ILE A 229 -14.16 14.02 -6.70
CA ILE A 229 -14.18 15.44 -7.08
C ILE A 229 -14.86 16.29 -6.00
N SER A 230 -16.04 15.86 -5.54
CA SER A 230 -16.77 16.55 -4.48
C SER A 230 -16.00 16.59 -3.15
N PHE A 231 -15.27 15.52 -2.83
CA PHE A 231 -14.39 15.46 -1.66
C PHE A 231 -13.25 16.47 -1.78
N SER A 232 -12.49 16.45 -2.89
CA SER A 232 -11.37 17.37 -3.11
C SER A 232 -11.81 18.83 -3.06
N ALA A 233 -12.96 19.17 -3.66
CA ALA A 233 -13.51 20.53 -3.63
C ALA A 233 -13.82 21.03 -2.20
N ARG A 234 -14.09 20.12 -1.25
CA ARG A 234 -14.36 20.45 0.16
C ARG A 234 -13.11 20.47 1.03
N HIS A 235 -12.00 19.89 0.57
CA HIS A 235 -10.70 19.85 1.25
C HIS A 235 -9.57 20.43 0.37
N PRO A 236 -9.69 21.68 -0.12
CA PRO A 236 -8.71 22.26 -1.05
C PRO A 236 -7.33 22.50 -0.43
N HIS A 237 -7.18 22.35 0.89
CA HIS A 237 -5.91 22.46 1.59
C HIS A 237 -5.08 21.17 1.54
N ALA A 238 -5.71 20.02 1.29
CA ALA A 238 -5.06 18.73 1.32
C ALA A 238 -4.65 18.29 -0.10
N MET A 239 -3.50 17.63 -0.22
CA MET A 239 -3.11 16.93 -1.44
C MET A 239 -3.90 15.62 -1.54
N VAL A 240 -4.81 15.52 -2.52
CA VAL A 240 -5.62 14.31 -2.75
C VAL A 240 -4.93 13.39 -3.74
N LEU A 241 -4.55 12.20 -3.27
CA LEU A 241 -3.95 11.13 -4.06
C LEU A 241 -4.96 9.99 -4.21
N VAL A 242 -5.27 9.60 -5.44
CA VAL A 242 -6.28 8.57 -5.72
C VAL A 242 -5.62 7.23 -6.05
N THR A 243 -5.96 6.19 -5.28
CA THR A 243 -5.51 4.81 -5.46
C THR A 243 -6.70 3.85 -5.62
N HIS A 244 -6.45 2.54 -5.61
CA HIS A 244 -7.49 1.48 -5.71
C HIS A 244 -8.46 1.75 -6.87
N ASN A 245 -7.89 2.08 -8.02
CA ASN A 245 -8.61 2.51 -9.20
C ASN A 245 -9.32 1.31 -9.86
N PHE A 246 -10.56 1.53 -10.31
CA PHE A 246 -11.27 0.58 -11.19
C PHE A 246 -10.80 0.64 -12.65
N SER A 247 -10.20 1.75 -13.06
CA SER A 247 -9.79 2.03 -14.43
C SER A 247 -8.43 1.44 -14.75
N ARG A 248 -8.15 1.28 -16.04
CA ARG A 248 -6.83 0.91 -16.56
C ARG A 248 -5.76 1.95 -16.16
N SER A 249 -4.49 1.59 -16.29
CA SER A 249 -3.39 2.57 -16.31
C SER A 249 -3.33 3.27 -17.68
N LEU A 250 -2.64 4.42 -17.75
CA LEU A 250 -2.46 5.16 -19.00
C LEU A 250 -1.70 4.36 -20.08
N ASP A 251 -0.86 3.40 -19.67
CA ASP A 251 -0.02 2.60 -20.57
C ASP A 251 -0.72 1.34 -21.11
N SER A 252 -2.01 1.14 -20.77
CA SER A 252 -2.81 0.02 -21.26
C SER A 252 -3.86 0.48 -22.28
N ASP A 253 -3.95 -0.21 -23.42
CA ASP A 253 -4.96 0.01 -24.46
C ASP A 253 -6.29 -0.74 -24.21
N SER A 254 -6.46 -1.33 -23.02
CA SER A 254 -7.64 -2.11 -22.66
C SER A 254 -8.10 -1.87 -21.22
N GLY A 255 -9.37 -2.12 -20.93
CA GLY A 255 -9.99 -1.92 -19.62
C GLY A 255 -10.95 -0.72 -19.59
N PHE A 256 -11.47 -0.40 -18.41
CA PHE A 256 -12.26 0.82 -18.22
C PHE A 256 -11.37 2.06 -18.38
N GLU A 257 -11.87 3.07 -19.08
CA GLU A 257 -11.15 4.33 -19.31
C GLU A 257 -10.82 5.04 -18.00
N VAL A 258 -9.67 5.73 -18.01
CA VAL A 258 -9.26 6.61 -16.92
C VAL A 258 -10.24 7.79 -16.86
N PRO A 259 -10.93 8.03 -15.72
CA PRO A 259 -11.84 9.16 -15.62
C PRO A 259 -11.07 10.47 -15.64
N GLU A 260 -11.65 11.49 -16.28
CA GLU A 260 -11.14 12.85 -16.23
C GLU A 260 -11.40 13.45 -14.84
N LEU A 261 -10.32 13.77 -14.12
CA LEU A 261 -10.37 14.44 -12.83
C LEU A 261 -9.70 15.83 -12.95
N PRO A 262 -10.08 16.81 -12.13
CA PRO A 262 -9.37 18.09 -12.03
C PRO A 262 -7.88 17.91 -11.71
N ASP A 263 -7.03 18.83 -12.18
CA ASP A 263 -5.56 18.74 -12.07
C ASP A 263 -5.05 18.69 -10.62
N GLU A 264 -5.83 19.23 -9.67
CA GLU A 264 -5.53 19.16 -8.24
C GLU A 264 -5.71 17.76 -7.63
N ILE A 265 -6.37 16.83 -8.34
CA ILE A 265 -6.58 15.45 -7.90
C ILE A 265 -5.59 14.55 -8.62
N HIS A 266 -4.70 13.92 -7.86
CA HIS A 266 -3.64 13.11 -8.44
C HIS A 266 -4.04 11.65 -8.48
N GLN A 267 -4.52 11.18 -9.64
CA GLN A 267 -4.67 9.74 -9.87
C GLN A 267 -3.30 9.07 -9.96
N LEU A 268 -3.03 8.15 -9.04
CA LEU A 268 -1.75 7.46 -8.92
C LEU A 268 -1.63 6.33 -9.94
N ASN A 269 -0.42 6.01 -10.36
CA ASN A 269 -0.06 4.79 -11.07
C ASN A 269 0.91 3.94 -10.25
N ASP A 270 1.02 2.66 -10.58
CA ASP A 270 2.00 1.76 -9.98
C ASP A 270 3.42 2.33 -10.16
N GLY A 271 4.12 2.53 -9.05
CA GLY A 271 5.47 3.08 -8.98
C GLY A 271 5.54 4.58 -8.71
N ASP A 272 4.41 5.32 -8.74
CA ASP A 272 4.39 6.72 -8.31
C ASP A 272 4.89 6.84 -6.87
N SER A 273 5.56 7.94 -6.53
CA SER A 273 5.97 8.21 -5.14
C SER A 273 5.69 9.65 -4.72
N LEU A 274 5.46 9.85 -3.43
CA LEU A 274 5.37 11.14 -2.78
C LEU A 274 6.64 11.36 -1.96
N GLU A 275 7.46 12.33 -2.37
CA GLU A 275 8.60 12.82 -1.58
C GLU A 275 8.12 13.93 -0.65
N ILE A 276 8.47 13.83 0.63
CA ILE A 276 8.23 14.85 1.64
C ILE A 276 9.58 15.47 1.99
N LYS A 277 9.77 16.75 1.71
CA LYS A 277 11.03 17.43 1.97
C LYS A 277 11.12 17.95 3.41
N VAL A 278 12.35 18.25 3.84
CA VAL A 278 12.66 18.74 5.20
C VAL A 278 11.95 20.06 5.54
N ASP A 279 11.66 20.90 4.54
CA ASP A 279 10.92 22.15 4.67
C ASP A 279 9.40 21.98 4.66
N GLY A 280 8.90 20.75 4.53
CA GLY A 280 7.48 20.41 4.47
C GLY A 280 6.91 20.41 3.05
N ASP A 281 7.70 20.74 2.03
CA ASP A 281 7.23 20.69 0.64
C ASP A 281 6.91 19.25 0.23
N LEU A 282 5.73 19.08 -0.37
CA LEU A 282 5.25 17.82 -0.92
C LEU A 282 5.52 17.78 -2.42
N ARG A 283 6.13 16.68 -2.89
CA ARG A 283 6.42 16.49 -4.31
C ARG A 283 6.00 15.12 -4.78
N LEU A 284 5.00 15.08 -5.66
CA LEU A 284 4.60 13.86 -6.34
C LEU A 284 5.56 13.58 -7.52
N ILE A 285 6.16 12.41 -7.52
CA ILE A 285 6.99 11.87 -8.60
C ILE A 285 6.18 10.82 -9.35
N LYS A 286 5.95 11.06 -10.64
CA LYS A 286 5.27 10.11 -11.51
C LYS A 286 6.26 9.08 -12.06
N TYR A 287 5.92 7.81 -11.94
CA TYR A 287 6.67 6.72 -12.57
C TYR A 287 6.53 6.83 -14.09
N ARG A 288 7.60 6.52 -14.81
CA ARG A 288 7.68 6.59 -16.27
C ARG A 288 7.88 5.21 -16.88
#